data_AF-A0A9D1STI5-F1
#
_entry.id   AF-A0A9D1STI5-F1
#
_cell.length_a   1.000
_cell.length_b   1.000
_cell.length_c   1.000
_cell.angle_alpha   90.00
_cell.angle_beta   90.00
_cell.angle_gamma   90.00
#
_symmetry.space_group_name_H-M   'P 1'
#
loop_
_entity.id
_entity.type
_entity.pdbx_description
1 polymer ?
#
loop_
_entity_poly.entity_id
_entity_poly.type
_entity_poly.pdbx_seq_one_letter_code
_entity_poly.pdbx_strand_id
1 'polypeptide(L)'
;MEKGIARAGRGGRAARIAAAAAMAVLAAALVGACLWGAGQSARADALEEGMRAVYRQAFLQLSDNVHDMQTSLKKLMVVSSPRQHVLLLDDVWRLSGAAAENLACLPVPHPDTEAFNRFVVQTGDYARALATR
;
A
#
# COMPACT_ATOMS: atom_id res chain seq x y z
N MET A 1 -82.47 10.84 20.76
CA MET A 1 -81.18 11.16 21.42
C MET A 1 -80.06 10.45 20.66
N GLU A 2 -79.81 10.94 19.45
CA GLU A 2 -78.70 10.54 18.58
C GLU A 2 -77.55 11.54 18.79
N LYS A 3 -76.34 11.06 19.08
CA LYS A 3 -75.02 11.64 18.74
C LYS A 3 -73.95 10.99 19.60
N GLY A 4 -73.43 9.84 19.16
CA GLY A 4 -72.33 9.16 19.86
C GLY A 4 -71.47 8.20 19.05
N ILE A 5 -71.83 7.88 17.80
CA ILE A 5 -71.19 6.79 17.04
C ILE A 5 -70.44 7.25 15.77
N ALA A 6 -69.98 8.51 15.72
CA ALA A 6 -69.35 9.09 14.52
C ALA A 6 -67.92 9.63 14.72
N ARG A 7 -67.08 8.99 15.56
CA ARG A 7 -65.65 9.38 15.70
C ARG A 7 -64.61 8.25 15.60
N ALA A 8 -64.98 7.03 15.22
CA ALA A 8 -64.03 5.91 15.17
C ALA A 8 -63.27 5.73 13.83
N GLY A 9 -63.72 6.33 12.72
CA GLY A 9 -63.22 6.00 11.38
C GLY A 9 -62.06 6.84 10.82
N ARG A 10 -61.73 7.99 11.43
CA ARG A 10 -60.81 8.98 10.83
C ARG A 10 -59.35 8.84 11.32
N GLY A 11 -59.14 8.43 12.57
CA GLY A 11 -57.81 8.20 13.14
C GLY A 11 -57.05 7.04 12.49
N GLY A 12 -57.76 5.97 12.11
CA GLY A 12 -57.14 4.79 11.47
C GLY A 12 -56.65 5.03 10.03
N ARG A 13 -57.31 5.90 9.26
CA ARG A 13 -56.85 6.25 7.89
C ARG A 13 -55.63 7.16 7.92
N ALA A 14 -55.62 8.17 8.79
CA ALA A 14 -54.47 9.06 8.99
C ALA A 14 -53.25 8.31 9.53
N ALA A 15 -53.43 7.40 10.49
CA ALA A 15 -52.35 6.56 11.02
C ALA A 15 -51.75 5.62 9.96
N ARG A 16 -52.58 5.06 9.06
CA ARG A 16 -52.11 4.23 7.94
C ARG A 16 -51.31 5.01 6.91
N ILE A 17 -51.71 6.25 6.62
CA ILE A 17 -50.98 7.15 5.70
C ILE A 17 -49.64 7.57 6.33
N ALA A 18 -49.63 7.88 7.63
CA ALA A 18 -48.39 8.19 8.35
C ALA A 18 -47.41 7.01 8.39
N ALA A 19 -47.90 5.79 8.63
CA ALA A 19 -47.08 4.58 8.58
C ALA A 19 -46.52 4.31 7.17
N ALA A 20 -47.33 4.51 6.13
CA ALA A 20 -46.87 4.37 4.74
C ALA A 20 -45.80 5.41 4.37
N ALA A 21 -45.97 6.66 4.80
CA ALA A 21 -44.98 7.72 4.60
C ALA A 21 -43.67 7.41 5.35
N ALA A 22 -43.75 6.92 6.59
CA ALA A 22 -42.58 6.51 7.36
C ALA A 22 -41.81 5.35 6.68
N MET A 23 -42.52 4.35 6.17
CA MET A 23 -41.89 3.25 5.41
C MET A 23 -41.22 3.73 4.13
N ALA A 24 -41.82 4.68 3.41
CA ALA A 24 -41.23 5.25 2.19
C ALA A 24 -39.93 6.02 2.48
N VAL A 25 -39.89 6.79 3.56
CA VAL A 25 -38.67 7.51 4.00
C VAL A 25 -37.57 6.53 4.40
N LEU A 26 -37.90 5.48 5.16
CA LEU A 26 -36.94 4.44 5.54
C LEU A 26 -36.38 3.69 4.32
N ALA A 27 -37.23 3.36 3.34
CA ALA A 27 -36.80 2.74 2.10
C ALA A 27 -35.85 3.66 1.30
N ALA A 28 -36.16 4.95 1.19
CA ALA A 28 -35.29 5.91 0.53
C ALA A 28 -33.94 6.07 1.25
N ALA A 29 -33.94 6.11 2.58
CA ALA A 29 -32.71 6.16 3.38
C ALA A 29 -31.85 4.90 3.19
N LEU A 30 -32.47 3.72 3.13
CA LEU A 30 -31.77 2.46 2.87
C LEU A 30 -31.11 2.46 1.49
N VAL A 31 -31.84 2.89 0.45
CA VAL A 31 -31.28 3.00 -0.91
C VAL A 31 -30.11 3.98 -0.94
N GLY A 32 -30.24 5.14 -0.29
CA GLY A 32 -29.14 6.10 -0.16
C GLY A 32 -27.91 5.52 0.53
N ALA A 33 -28.10 4.76 1.61
CA ALA A 33 -27.01 4.09 2.34
C ALA A 33 -26.34 3.00 1.48
N CYS A 34 -27.10 2.21 0.72
CA CYS A 34 -26.57 1.21 -0.21
C CYS A 34 -25.73 1.84 -1.32
N LEU A 35 -26.19 2.96 -1.91
CA LEU A 35 -25.44 3.69 -2.94
C LEU A 35 -24.15 4.31 -2.39
N TRP A 36 -24.21 4.90 -1.19
CA TRP A 36 -23.03 5.45 -0.51
C TRP A 36 -22.03 4.35 -0.14
N GLY A 37 -22.50 3.22 0.40
CA GLY A 37 -21.67 2.07 0.76
C GLY A 37 -20.92 1.50 -0.43
N ALA A 38 -21.58 1.39 -1.60
CA ALA A 38 -20.94 0.95 -2.83
C ALA A 38 -19.87 1.92 -3.35
N GLY A 39 -20.04 3.24 -3.12
CA GLY A 39 -19.02 4.23 -3.43
C GLY A 39 -17.81 4.20 -2.49
N GLN A 40 -17.99 3.73 -1.25
CA GLN A 40 -16.92 3.64 -0.25
C GLN A 40 -16.00 2.44 -0.49
N SER A 41 -16.52 1.30 -0.98
CA SER A 41 -15.70 0.13 -1.32
C SER A 41 -14.75 0.42 -2.49
N ALA A 42 -15.22 1.11 -3.52
CA ALA A 42 -14.38 1.48 -4.67
C ALA A 42 -13.18 2.36 -4.29
N ARG A 43 -13.29 3.15 -3.21
CA ARG A 43 -12.17 3.94 -2.69
C ARG A 43 -11.15 3.05 -1.97
N ALA A 44 -11.61 2.07 -1.19
CA ALA A 44 -10.73 1.13 -0.52
C ALA A 44 -9.95 0.29 -1.55
N ASP A 45 -10.62 -0.21 -2.58
CA ASP A 45 -10.00 -1.00 -3.65
C ASP A 45 -8.92 -0.22 -4.39
N ALA A 46 -9.17 1.05 -4.74
CA ALA A 46 -8.19 1.91 -5.40
C ALA A 46 -6.95 2.19 -4.55
N LEU A 47 -7.11 2.32 -3.22
CA LEU A 47 -5.98 2.47 -2.30
C LEU A 47 -5.15 1.18 -2.21
N GLU A 48 -5.80 0.02 -2.15
CA GLU A 48 -5.12 -1.28 -2.11
C GLU A 48 -4.35 -1.57 -3.41
N GLU A 49 -4.92 -1.23 -4.56
CA GLU A 49 -4.25 -1.32 -5.86
C GLU A 49 -3.02 -0.41 -5.94
N GLY A 50 -3.15 0.83 -5.46
CA GLY A 50 -2.04 1.79 -5.41
C GLY A 50 -0.87 1.28 -4.55
N MET A 51 -1.16 0.76 -3.36
CA MET A 51 -0.14 0.18 -2.48
C MET A 51 0.53 -1.03 -3.11
N ARG A 52 -0.24 -1.91 -3.76
CA ARG A 52 0.30 -3.08 -4.47
C ARG A 52 1.26 -2.68 -5.59
N ALA A 53 0.96 -1.61 -6.32
CA ALA A 53 1.84 -1.10 -7.36
C ALA A 53 3.17 -0.59 -6.79
N VAL A 54 3.11 0.16 -5.67
CA VAL A 54 4.30 0.66 -4.96
C VAL A 54 5.17 -0.50 -4.48
N TYR A 55 4.59 -1.51 -3.84
CA TYR A 55 5.34 -2.68 -3.35
C TYR A 55 5.98 -3.48 -4.47
N ARG A 56 5.25 -3.68 -5.58
CA ARG A 56 5.79 -4.36 -6.76
C ARG A 56 6.96 -3.59 -7.34
N GLN A 57 6.85 -2.27 -7.44
CA GLN A 57 7.91 -1.42 -7.94
C GLN A 57 9.14 -1.47 -7.02
N ALA A 58 8.95 -1.32 -5.71
CA ALA A 58 10.04 -1.40 -4.73
C ALA A 58 10.78 -2.75 -4.82
N PHE A 59 10.05 -3.85 -4.98
CA PHE A 59 10.63 -5.18 -5.14
C PHE A 59 11.47 -5.29 -6.42
N LEU A 60 10.97 -4.79 -7.55
CA LEU A 60 11.72 -4.81 -8.81
C LEU A 60 13.00 -3.96 -8.70
N GLN A 61 12.89 -2.75 -8.16
CA GLN A 61 14.05 -1.88 -7.96
C GLN A 61 15.07 -2.48 -6.98
N LEU A 62 14.61 -3.15 -5.92
CA LEU A 62 15.49 -3.92 -5.03
C LEU A 62 16.27 -4.99 -5.80
N SER A 63 15.56 -5.80 -6.59
CA SER A 63 16.17 -6.86 -7.40
C SER A 63 17.19 -6.30 -8.40
N ASP A 64 16.85 -5.19 -9.06
CA ASP A 64 17.73 -4.53 -10.03
C ASP A 64 18.99 -3.99 -9.35
N ASN A 65 18.84 -3.28 -8.21
CA ASN A 65 19.98 -2.76 -7.45
C ASN A 65 20.94 -3.88 -7.01
N VAL A 66 20.41 -5.02 -6.55
CA VAL A 66 21.20 -6.18 -6.13
C VAL A 66 21.90 -6.84 -7.33
N HIS A 67 21.22 -6.93 -8.47
CA HIS A 67 21.78 -7.45 -9.71
C HIS A 67 22.94 -6.57 -10.22
N ASP A 68 22.75 -5.26 -10.20
CA ASP A 68 23.77 -4.29 -10.58
C ASP A 68 24.96 -4.32 -9.62
N MET A 69 24.70 -4.46 -8.32
CA MET A 69 25.74 -4.63 -7.31
C MET A 69 26.58 -5.88 -7.60
N GLN A 70 25.95 -7.02 -7.90
CA GLN A 70 26.64 -8.23 -8.30
C GLN A 70 27.46 -8.03 -9.58
N THR A 71 26.93 -7.29 -10.56
CA THR A 71 27.62 -6.99 -11.81
C THR A 71 28.85 -6.10 -11.58
N SER A 72 28.75 -5.09 -10.73
CA SER A 72 29.88 -4.24 -10.35
C SER A 72 30.94 -5.02 -9.58
N LEU A 73 30.55 -5.91 -8.66
CA LEU A 73 31.46 -6.82 -7.97
C LEU A 73 32.19 -7.77 -8.93
N LYS A 74 31.49 -8.32 -9.93
CA LYS A 74 32.13 -9.15 -10.99
C LYS A 74 33.13 -8.35 -11.81
N LYS A 75 32.79 -7.11 -12.17
CA LYS A 75 33.72 -6.20 -12.89
C LYS A 75 34.95 -5.88 -12.03
N LEU A 76 34.77 -5.75 -10.71
CA LEU A 76 35.87 -5.51 -9.78
C LEU A 76 36.94 -6.61 -9.84
N MET A 77 36.53 -7.87 -10.00
CA MET A 77 37.44 -9.02 -10.08
C MET A 77 38.34 -9.04 -11.34
N VAL A 78 37.97 -8.30 -12.39
CA VAL A 78 38.67 -8.31 -13.68
C VAL A 78 39.30 -6.97 -14.05
N VAL A 79 38.98 -5.90 -13.33
CA VAL A 79 39.51 -4.56 -13.57
C VAL A 79 40.91 -4.42 -12.98
N SER A 80 41.87 -4.00 -13.80
CA SER A 80 43.26 -3.75 -13.39
C SER A 80 43.56 -2.27 -13.11
N SER A 81 42.64 -1.37 -13.47
CA SER A 81 42.81 0.08 -13.32
C SER A 81 42.38 0.54 -11.92
N PRO A 82 43.28 1.16 -11.14
CA PRO A 82 42.96 1.65 -9.78
C PRO A 82 41.78 2.62 -9.75
N ARG A 83 41.66 3.49 -10.76
CA ARG A 83 40.56 4.45 -10.85
C ARG A 83 39.21 3.78 -11.09
N GLN A 84 39.16 2.78 -11.97
CA GLN A 84 37.92 2.01 -12.20
C GLN A 84 37.55 1.16 -10.99
N HIS A 85 38.55 0.68 -10.24
CA HIS A 85 38.34 -0.09 -9.02
C HIS A 85 37.59 0.73 -7.95
N VAL A 86 38.04 1.96 -7.69
CA VAL A 86 37.38 2.88 -6.74
C VAL A 86 35.95 3.24 -7.20
N LEU A 87 35.75 3.50 -8.49
CA LEU A 87 34.42 3.82 -9.04
C LEU A 87 33.43 2.66 -8.87
N LEU A 88 33.85 1.43 -9.16
CA LEU A 88 33.01 0.25 -8.99
C LEU A 88 32.66 -0.01 -7.52
N LEU A 89 33.58 0.25 -6.59
CA LEU A 89 33.31 0.15 -5.15
C LEU A 89 32.33 1.21 -4.67
N ASP A 90 32.45 2.45 -5.18
CA ASP A 90 31.50 3.53 -4.87
C ASP A 90 30.10 3.22 -5.42
N ASP A 91 30.02 2.64 -6.63
CA ASP A 91 28.76 2.14 -7.18
C ASP A 91 28.15 1.04 -6.31
N VAL A 92 28.93 0.06 -5.84
CA VAL A 92 28.46 -0.98 -4.91
C VAL A 92 27.92 -0.37 -3.62
N TRP A 93 28.62 0.60 -3.04
CA TRP A 93 28.15 1.32 -1.86
C TRP A 93 26.82 2.03 -2.13
N ARG A 94 26.71 2.80 -3.21
CA ARG A 94 25.46 3.49 -3.57
C ARG A 94 24.30 2.53 -3.84
N LEU A 95 24.54 1.45 -4.58
CA LEU A 95 23.53 0.44 -4.92
C LEU A 95 23.05 -0.33 -3.68
N SER A 96 23.95 -0.62 -2.74
CA SER A 96 23.57 -1.24 -1.47
C SER A 96 22.66 -0.35 -0.62
N GLY A 97 22.91 0.97 -0.58
CA GLY A 97 22.04 1.92 0.11
C GLY A 97 20.63 1.93 -0.50
N ALA A 98 20.54 2.04 -1.82
CA ALA A 98 19.26 2.01 -2.54
C ALA A 98 18.52 0.66 -2.38
N ALA A 99 19.25 -0.45 -2.32
CA ALA A 99 18.66 -1.77 -2.02
C ALA A 99 18.10 -1.81 -0.59
N ALA A 100 18.83 -1.33 0.42
CA ALA A 100 18.33 -1.29 1.80
C ALA A 100 17.06 -0.42 1.94
N GLU A 101 17.01 0.72 1.27
CA GLU A 101 15.83 1.59 1.22
C GLU A 101 14.62 0.91 0.58
N ASN A 102 14.80 0.28 -0.58
CA ASN A 102 13.71 -0.43 -1.27
C ASN A 102 13.21 -1.64 -0.48
N LEU A 103 14.10 -2.34 0.23
CA LEU A 103 13.75 -3.44 1.12
C LEU A 103 12.89 -2.96 2.30
N ALA A 104 13.17 -1.79 2.86
CA ALA A 104 12.40 -1.20 3.95
C ALA A 104 10.95 -0.83 3.53
N CYS A 105 10.69 -0.67 2.23
CA CYS A 105 9.35 -0.42 1.69
C CYS A 105 8.53 -1.69 1.45
N LEU A 106 9.12 -2.89 1.57
CA LEU A 106 8.41 -4.13 1.27
C LEU A 106 7.44 -4.53 2.41
N PRO A 107 6.25 -5.07 2.07
CA PRO A 107 5.27 -5.54 3.04
C PRO A 107 5.62 -6.94 3.54
N VAL A 108 6.82 -7.11 4.10
CA VAL A 108 7.34 -8.39 4.59
C VAL A 108 7.68 -8.24 6.08
N PRO A 109 7.43 -9.26 6.92
CA PRO A 109 7.86 -9.22 8.31
C PRO A 109 9.36 -8.93 8.41
N HIS A 110 9.71 -7.94 9.22
CA HIS A 110 11.09 -7.53 9.45
C HIS A 110 12.08 -8.69 9.74
N PRO A 111 11.75 -9.71 10.58
CA PRO A 111 12.67 -10.82 10.85
C PRO A 111 13.03 -11.65 9.61
N ASP A 112 12.14 -11.75 8.62
CA ASP A 112 12.38 -12.52 7.40
C ASP A 112 13.37 -11.81 6.45
N THR A 113 13.46 -10.48 6.56
CA THR A 113 14.34 -9.63 5.74
C THR A 113 15.62 -9.18 6.44
N GLU A 114 15.72 -9.37 7.77
CA GLU A 114 16.79 -8.79 8.58
C GLU A 114 18.18 -9.26 8.14
N ALA A 115 18.34 -10.56 7.91
CA ALA A 115 19.61 -11.13 7.46
C ALA A 115 20.04 -10.57 6.09
N PHE A 116 19.08 -10.40 5.18
CA PHE A 116 19.33 -9.84 3.86
C PHE A 116 19.66 -8.35 3.93
N ASN A 117 18.91 -7.57 4.70
CA ASN A 117 19.19 -6.16 4.96
C ASN A 117 20.61 -5.98 5.52
N ARG A 118 20.97 -6.79 6.52
CA ARG A 118 22.30 -6.76 7.14
C ARG A 118 23.40 -7.08 6.13
N PHE A 119 23.20 -8.10 5.29
CA PHE A 119 24.14 -8.47 4.24
C PHE A 119 24.37 -7.31 3.25
N VAL A 120 23.29 -6.67 2.78
CA VAL A 120 23.35 -5.56 1.83
C VAL A 120 24.12 -4.39 2.44
N VAL A 121 23.77 -3.97 3.66
CA VAL A 121 24.44 -2.87 4.37
C VAL A 121 25.92 -3.16 4.59
N GLN A 122 26.25 -4.36 5.10
CA GLN A 122 27.64 -4.73 5.36
C GLN A 122 28.49 -4.79 4.08
N THR A 123 27.91 -5.23 2.96
CA THR A 123 28.59 -5.25 1.66
C THR A 123 28.91 -3.83 1.19
N GLY A 124 27.97 -2.89 1.36
CA GLY A 124 28.17 -1.48 1.05
C GLY A 124 29.25 -0.82 1.89
N ASP A 125 29.18 -1.00 3.21
CA ASP A 125 30.16 -0.43 4.14
C ASP A 125 31.57 -0.97 3.87
N TYR A 126 31.67 -2.26 3.56
CA TYR A 126 32.94 -2.87 3.18
C TYR A 126 33.49 -2.28 1.87
N ALA A 127 32.64 -2.10 0.85
CA ALA A 127 33.05 -1.49 -0.40
C ALA A 127 33.54 -0.04 -0.20
N ARG A 128 32.83 0.74 0.61
CA ARG A 128 33.22 2.10 0.96
C ARG A 128 34.56 2.15 1.71
N ALA A 129 34.77 1.22 2.64
CA ALA A 129 36.02 1.10 3.39
C ALA A 129 37.21 0.75 2.48
N LEU A 130 37.00 -0.09 1.45
CA LEU A 130 38.02 -0.39 0.45
C LEU A 130 38.28 0.78 -0.51
N ALA A 131 37.26 1.53 -0.89
CA ALA A 131 37.39 2.67 -1.81
C ALA A 131 38.19 3.84 -1.22
N THR A 132 38.20 3.96 0.11
CA THR A 132 38.83 5.07 0.85
C THR A 132 40.27 4.74 1.29
N ARG A 133 40.73 3.51 1.09
CA ARG A 133 42.11 3.07 1.37
C ARG A 133 43.02 3.32 0.17
#